data_AF-A0A1U8AU93-F1
#
_entry.id   AF-A0A1U8AU93-F1
#
_cell.length_a   1.000
_cell.length_b   1.000
_cell.length_c   1.000
_cell.angle_alpha   90.00
_cell.angle_beta   90.00
_cell.angle_gamma   90.00
#
_symmetry.space_group_name_H-M   'P 1'
#
loop_
_entity.id
_entity.type
_entity.pdbx_description
1 polymer ?
#
loop_
_entity_poly.entity_id
_entity_poly.type
_entity_poly.pdbx_seq_one_letter_code
_entity_poly.pdbx_strand_id
1 'polypeptide(L)'
;MEAVSFSTVPSRHFSSSRPSLSVNPCFCNPRKSAKFNSSWTGSSISVGPSSRNHFTREIWNWVNSESVLVRKEMLGVVRAEMFGQLTSGFEAAWNKLKGAEVLTKDNIAEPMRDIRRALLEADVSLPVVRRFVQAVSEQAVGVELIRGVRPDQQLVKIVHDELVKLMGGEVSELVFAKSGPTVILLAGLQGVGKTTVCAKLAFYLKKQGKSCMLVAADVYRPAAIDQLVILGEKVDVPVYTVGTEVKPSEIARQGLEEAKKKNKDVVIVDTAGRLQIDKAMMDELKEVKRALNPTEVLLVVDAMTGQEAAALVTAFNLEIGITGAILTKLDGDSRGGAALSVKEVSGKPIKLVGRGERMEDLEPFYPDRMAGRILGMGDVLSFVEKAQEVMRQEDAEELQKKIMSAKFDFNDFLKQTRAVAQMGSMTRVLGMIPGMGKVTPAQIREAEKSLKIMEVMIEAMTPEEREKPELLAESPVRRKRVAQDSGKTEKQVSQLVAQLFQMRVRMKNLMGVMEGGSIPALSNLEEALKAEQKAPPGTARKKRRSESRKQFADSTSARPSPRGFGTKT
;
A
#
# COMPACT_ATOMS: atom_id res chain seq x y z
N MET A 1 16.65 -75.62 42.71
CA MET A 1 16.89 -76.05 41.33
C MET A 1 17.90 -75.07 40.74
N GLU A 2 19.11 -75.61 40.54
CA GLU A 2 20.32 -75.23 39.77
C GLU A 2 20.34 -73.93 38.93
N ALA A 3 21.47 -73.27 38.61
CA ALA A 3 22.88 -73.24 39.05
C ALA A 3 23.57 -72.08 38.26
N VAL A 4 24.31 -71.14 38.90
CA VAL A 4 25.80 -70.98 38.93
C VAL A 4 26.45 -70.65 37.56
N SER A 5 27.17 -69.53 37.37
CA SER A 5 28.63 -69.43 37.65
C SER A 5 29.24 -68.02 37.46
N PHE A 6 30.40 -67.84 38.13
CA PHE A 6 31.15 -66.65 38.55
C PHE A 6 32.37 -66.28 37.66
N SER A 7 32.98 -65.09 37.89
CA SER A 7 34.42 -64.82 38.20
C SER A 7 34.92 -63.45 37.61
N THR A 8 35.16 -62.38 38.39
CA THR A 8 36.34 -61.92 39.19
C THR A 8 37.52 -61.23 38.46
N VAL A 9 37.61 -59.88 38.57
CA VAL A 9 38.68 -58.99 39.14
C VAL A 9 40.17 -59.37 38.89
N PRO A 10 41.14 -58.46 38.52
CA PRO A 10 41.62 -57.37 39.40
C PRO A 10 42.22 -56.06 38.83
N SER A 11 42.35 -55.10 39.74
CA SER A 11 43.02 -53.78 39.73
C SER A 11 44.55 -53.81 39.59
N ARG A 12 45.16 -52.75 39.02
CA ARG A 12 46.53 -52.25 39.35
C ARG A 12 46.74 -50.77 38.98
N HIS A 13 47.40 -50.04 39.88
CA HIS A 13 47.99 -48.70 39.74
C HIS A 13 49.24 -48.69 38.84
N PHE A 14 49.56 -47.56 38.20
CA PHE A 14 50.95 -47.07 38.01
C PHE A 14 50.99 -45.55 37.77
N SER A 15 52.04 -44.90 38.28
CA SER A 15 52.28 -43.46 38.32
C SER A 15 53.26 -42.95 37.26
N SER A 16 53.33 -41.62 37.17
CA SER A 16 54.51 -40.74 36.94
C SER A 16 55.23 -40.73 35.59
N SER A 17 55.22 -39.55 34.93
CA SER A 17 56.44 -38.76 34.66
C SER A 17 56.11 -37.40 33.98
N ARG A 18 56.49 -36.30 34.64
CA ARG A 18 56.92 -35.00 34.06
C ARG A 18 58.41 -35.15 33.63
N PRO A 19 59.18 -34.12 33.16
CA PRO A 19 58.98 -32.67 32.97
C PRO A 19 59.46 -32.19 31.56
N SER A 20 59.46 -30.91 31.16
CA SER A 20 60.45 -29.86 31.52
C SER A 20 60.17 -28.58 30.69
N LEU A 21 60.10 -27.40 31.33
CA LEU A 21 61.10 -26.29 31.30
C LEU A 21 61.12 -25.53 29.95
N SER A 22 61.09 -24.19 29.85
CA SER A 22 61.55 -23.11 30.72
C SER A 22 61.04 -21.74 30.14
N VAL A 23 60.53 -20.83 30.98
CA VAL A 23 61.14 -19.55 31.44
C VAL A 23 61.21 -18.41 30.38
N ASN A 24 60.27 -17.45 30.49
CA ASN A 24 60.40 -15.98 30.73
C ASN A 24 61.71 -15.22 30.34
N PRO A 25 61.74 -13.86 30.38
CA PRO A 25 60.80 -12.83 29.89
C PRO A 25 61.53 -11.56 29.31
N CYS A 26 60.74 -10.52 28.97
CA CYS A 26 61.07 -9.07 28.96
C CYS A 26 62.15 -8.50 28.00
N PHE A 27 61.81 -7.43 27.24
CA PHE A 27 62.27 -6.03 27.46
C PHE A 27 61.96 -5.09 26.25
N CYS A 28 61.46 -3.90 26.58
CA CYS A 28 61.68 -2.53 26.02
C CYS A 28 61.68 -2.17 24.51
N ASN A 29 60.78 -1.22 24.18
CA ASN A 29 60.90 0.06 23.41
C ASN A 29 62.33 0.66 23.20
N PRO A 30 62.57 1.78 22.43
CA PRO A 30 61.76 2.56 21.45
C PRO A 30 62.51 3.21 20.21
N ARG A 31 61.77 3.97 19.36
CA ARG A 31 62.05 5.33 18.75
C ARG A 31 62.86 5.58 17.42
N LYS A 32 62.37 6.63 16.71
CA LYS A 32 62.95 7.61 15.69
C LYS A 32 62.79 7.26 14.19
N SER A 33 62.55 8.18 13.23
CA SER A 33 63.04 9.57 12.97
C SER A 33 62.11 10.33 11.94
N ALA A 34 61.83 11.65 12.08
CA ALA A 34 62.41 12.89 11.45
C ALA A 34 62.20 13.04 9.90
N LYS A 35 62.01 14.17 9.21
CA LYS A 35 61.85 15.66 9.36
C LYS A 35 61.61 16.24 7.93
N PHE A 36 60.92 17.38 7.74
CA PHE A 36 61.37 18.60 6.98
C PHE A 36 60.27 19.65 6.63
N ASN A 37 60.41 20.83 7.26
CA ASN A 37 60.17 22.25 6.87
C ASN A 37 59.51 22.66 5.55
N SER A 38 58.63 23.68 5.60
CA SER A 38 58.99 25.10 5.39
C SER A 38 57.80 26.07 5.59
N SER A 39 58.13 27.33 5.82
CA SER A 39 57.39 28.44 6.44
C SER A 39 57.10 29.61 5.49
N TRP A 40 56.12 30.48 5.81
CA TRP A 40 56.12 31.98 5.76
C TRP A 40 54.69 32.53 5.94
N THR A 41 54.35 33.20 7.06
CA THR A 41 54.22 34.68 7.29
C THR A 41 53.19 35.39 6.38
N GLY A 42 52.22 36.19 6.84
CA GLY A 42 51.80 36.66 8.15
C GLY A 42 50.66 37.70 8.02
N SER A 43 49.93 37.92 9.14
CA SER A 43 49.12 39.12 9.54
C SER A 43 47.93 39.57 8.66
N SER A 44 46.77 40.01 9.15
CA SER A 44 46.15 40.27 10.47
C SER A 44 44.75 40.87 10.14
N ILE A 45 43.61 40.59 10.80
CA ILE A 45 43.05 41.26 11.99
C ILE A 45 41.65 40.63 12.28
N SER A 46 41.36 40.54 13.58
CA SER A 46 40.18 40.12 14.38
C SER A 46 38.84 40.80 14.04
N VAL A 47 37.62 40.31 14.36
CA VAL A 47 37.01 39.94 15.67
C VAL A 47 35.77 39.01 15.44
N GLY A 48 35.54 38.04 16.35
CA GLY A 48 34.54 36.94 16.24
C GLY A 48 33.07 37.29 16.63
N PRO A 49 32.17 36.30 16.89
CA PRO A 49 32.39 35.22 17.87
C PRO A 49 31.86 33.80 17.52
N SER A 50 32.35 32.83 18.31
CA SER A 50 31.65 31.66 18.87
C SER A 50 31.36 30.39 18.03
N SER A 51 31.85 29.30 18.64
CA SER A 51 31.34 27.92 18.71
C SER A 51 31.25 27.06 17.44
N ARG A 52 32.30 26.24 17.30
CA ARG A 52 32.29 24.81 16.94
C ARG A 52 30.90 24.17 16.88
N ASN A 53 30.53 23.65 15.71
CA ASN A 53 29.66 22.48 15.60
C ASN A 53 30.34 21.45 14.68
N HIS A 54 30.63 20.28 15.25
CA HIS A 54 31.32 19.15 14.61
C HIS A 54 30.41 18.35 13.66
N PHE A 55 29.23 18.87 13.31
CA PHE A 55 28.14 18.13 12.68
C PHE A 55 28.12 18.20 11.15
N THR A 56 28.87 19.11 10.54
CA THR A 56 28.81 19.35 9.08
C THR A 56 29.98 18.75 8.30
N ARG A 57 30.92 18.07 8.98
CA ARG A 57 32.06 17.40 8.32
C ARG A 57 31.89 15.89 8.13
N GLU A 58 31.02 15.25 8.90
CA GLU A 58 30.72 13.81 8.74
C GLU A 58 29.68 13.54 7.64
N ILE A 59 28.75 14.46 7.41
CA ILE A 59 27.72 14.31 6.37
C ILE A 59 28.29 14.48 4.96
N TRP A 60 29.33 15.31 4.78
CA TRP A 60 29.89 15.59 3.45
C TRP A 60 30.90 14.53 2.97
N ASN A 61 31.49 13.74 3.88
CA ASN A 61 32.35 12.62 3.51
C ASN A 61 31.60 11.29 3.32
N TRP A 62 30.33 11.19 3.73
CA TRP A 62 29.49 10.02 3.48
C TRP A 62 28.83 10.03 2.10
N VAL A 63 28.71 11.20 1.46
CA VAL A 63 28.01 11.37 0.16
C VAL A 63 28.86 10.94 -1.05
N ASN A 64 30.16 10.66 -0.88
CA ASN A 64 31.07 10.41 -2.01
C ASN A 64 31.93 9.13 -1.94
N SER A 65 31.57 8.13 -1.11
CA SER A 65 32.23 6.82 -1.18
C SER A 65 31.24 5.67 -1.25
N GLU A 66 31.43 4.86 -2.28
CA GLU A 66 30.79 3.57 -2.58
C GLU A 66 29.47 3.63 -3.36
N SER A 67 29.68 3.69 -4.68
CA SER A 67 28.86 3.01 -5.69
C SER A 67 28.64 1.53 -5.33
N VAL A 68 27.65 1.26 -4.49
CA VAL A 68 27.07 -0.08 -4.35
C VAL A 68 25.86 -0.13 -5.28
N LEU A 69 25.94 -1.03 -6.26
CA LEU A 69 24.80 -1.46 -7.08
C LEU A 69 23.68 -1.94 -6.16
N VAL A 70 22.76 -1.04 -5.82
CA VAL A 70 21.49 -1.38 -5.19
C VAL A 70 20.70 -2.18 -6.22
N ARG A 71 20.86 -3.50 -6.18
CA ARG A 71 19.79 -4.40 -6.60
C ARG A 71 18.59 -4.00 -5.77
N LYS A 72 17.65 -3.35 -6.44
CA LYS A 72 16.33 -3.02 -5.94
C LYS A 72 15.61 -4.35 -5.71
N GLU A 73 15.88 -4.99 -4.58
CA GLU A 73 15.09 -6.11 -4.10
C GLU A 73 13.65 -5.60 -3.97
N MET A 74 12.77 -6.25 -4.73
CA MET A 74 11.34 -6.03 -4.70
C MET A 74 10.88 -6.02 -3.25
N LEU A 75 10.24 -4.93 -2.84
CA LEU A 75 9.33 -4.91 -1.69
C LEU A 75 8.51 -6.19 -1.74
N GLY A 76 8.67 -7.02 -0.70
CA GLY A 76 8.21 -8.40 -0.64
C GLY A 76 6.77 -8.54 -1.10
N VAL A 77 6.60 -9.05 -2.31
CA VAL A 77 5.34 -9.56 -2.81
C VAL A 77 5.07 -10.83 -2.02
N VAL A 78 4.31 -10.69 -0.93
CA VAL A 78 3.59 -11.82 -0.35
C VAL A 78 2.74 -12.38 -1.50
N ARG A 79 3.09 -13.57 -1.99
CA ARG A 79 2.40 -14.17 -3.14
C ARG A 79 0.92 -14.32 -2.80
N ALA A 80 0.06 -14.06 -3.79
CA ALA A 80 -1.38 -14.33 -3.74
C ALA A 80 -1.72 -15.81 -3.42
N GLU A 81 -0.71 -16.70 -3.37
CA GLU A 81 -0.82 -18.12 -3.04
C GLU A 81 -1.46 -18.37 -1.66
N MET A 82 -1.30 -17.48 -0.67
CA MET A 82 -1.77 -17.71 0.71
C MET A 82 -3.30 -17.66 0.90
N PHE A 83 -4.01 -16.89 0.07
CA PHE A 83 -5.48 -16.78 0.11
C PHE A 83 -6.12 -17.39 -1.15
N GLY A 84 -5.41 -18.28 -1.86
CA GLY A 84 -5.84 -18.77 -3.17
C GLY A 84 -7.24 -19.38 -3.19
N GLN A 85 -7.64 -20.09 -2.12
CA GLN A 85 -9.00 -20.65 -1.99
C GLN A 85 -10.09 -19.57 -1.84
N LEU A 86 -9.86 -18.56 -0.98
CA LEU A 86 -10.76 -17.41 -0.85
C LEU A 86 -10.83 -16.60 -2.15
N THR A 87 -9.67 -16.34 -2.75
CA THR A 87 -9.55 -15.56 -3.98
C THR A 87 -10.30 -16.24 -5.12
N SER A 88 -10.08 -17.54 -5.33
CA SER A 88 -10.77 -18.32 -6.37
C SER A 88 -12.27 -18.43 -6.15
N GLY A 89 -12.72 -18.63 -4.90
CA GLY A 89 -14.13 -18.66 -4.55
C GLY A 89 -14.82 -17.32 -4.80
N PHE A 90 -14.13 -16.21 -4.54
CA PHE A 90 -14.58 -14.87 -4.87
C PHE A 90 -14.58 -14.59 -6.38
N GLU A 91 -13.54 -14.98 -7.11
CA GLU A 91 -13.51 -14.89 -8.58
C GLU A 91 -14.67 -15.64 -9.25
N ALA A 92 -15.03 -16.82 -8.74
CA ALA A 92 -16.20 -17.56 -9.20
C ALA A 92 -17.50 -16.75 -9.02
N ALA A 93 -17.65 -16.06 -7.88
CA ALA A 93 -18.79 -15.19 -7.62
C ALA A 93 -18.84 -13.98 -8.58
N TRP A 94 -17.69 -13.34 -8.84
CA TRP A 94 -17.61 -12.18 -9.75
C TRP A 94 -17.93 -12.57 -11.19
N ASN A 95 -17.48 -13.74 -11.63
CA ASN A 95 -17.71 -14.23 -13.00
C ASN A 95 -19.20 -14.39 -13.33
N LYS A 96 -20.04 -14.72 -12.34
CA LYS A 96 -21.49 -14.87 -12.51
C LYS A 96 -22.23 -13.54 -12.69
N LEU A 97 -21.60 -12.43 -12.31
CA LEU A 97 -22.15 -11.07 -12.49
C LEU A 97 -21.67 -10.39 -13.77
N LYS A 98 -20.83 -11.05 -14.58
CA LYS A 98 -20.40 -10.52 -15.88
C LYS A 98 -21.60 -10.41 -16.82
N GLY A 99 -21.89 -9.18 -17.25
CA GLY A 99 -23.00 -8.89 -18.15
C GLY A 99 -24.30 -8.46 -17.47
N ALA A 100 -24.35 -8.45 -16.13
CA ALA A 100 -25.46 -7.81 -15.43
C ALA A 100 -25.37 -6.29 -15.58
N GLU A 101 -26.51 -5.64 -15.79
CA GLU A 101 -26.62 -4.18 -15.88
C GLU A 101 -27.04 -3.52 -14.57
N VAL A 102 -27.60 -4.26 -13.61
CA VAL A 102 -28.03 -3.76 -12.28
C VAL A 102 -27.86 -4.86 -11.23
N LEU A 103 -27.49 -4.45 -10.01
CA LEU A 103 -27.47 -5.33 -8.82
C LEU A 103 -28.89 -5.49 -8.26
N THR A 104 -29.53 -6.62 -8.56
CA THR A 104 -30.86 -6.99 -8.03
C THR A 104 -30.75 -8.13 -7.01
N LYS A 105 -31.78 -8.30 -6.17
CA LYS A 105 -31.83 -9.41 -5.19
C LYS A 105 -31.66 -10.78 -5.84
N ASP A 106 -32.25 -10.98 -7.01
CA ASP A 106 -32.22 -12.27 -7.71
C ASP A 106 -30.84 -12.56 -8.30
N ASN A 107 -30.19 -11.55 -8.90
CA ASN A 107 -28.88 -11.71 -9.52
C ASN A 107 -27.75 -11.87 -8.50
N ILE A 108 -27.89 -11.30 -7.29
CA ILE A 108 -26.87 -11.35 -6.23
C ILE A 108 -26.93 -12.65 -5.41
N ALA A 109 -28.09 -13.33 -5.38
CA ALA A 109 -28.31 -14.50 -4.52
C ALA A 109 -27.30 -15.64 -4.77
N GLU A 110 -26.97 -15.92 -6.02
CA GLU A 110 -26.02 -16.97 -6.39
C GLU A 110 -24.55 -16.58 -6.06
N PRO A 111 -24.03 -15.41 -6.48
CA PRO A 111 -22.72 -14.91 -6.04
C PRO A 111 -22.54 -14.93 -4.52
N MET A 112 -23.56 -14.54 -3.76
CA MET A 112 -23.49 -14.54 -2.28
C MET A 112 -23.41 -15.95 -1.69
N ARG A 113 -23.97 -16.96 -2.35
CA ARG A 113 -23.81 -18.37 -1.93
C ARG A 113 -22.39 -18.86 -2.15
N ASP A 114 -21.73 -18.44 -3.24
CA ASP A 114 -20.34 -18.79 -3.51
C ASP A 114 -19.39 -18.09 -2.53
N ILE A 115 -19.60 -16.79 -2.28
CA ILE A 115 -18.88 -16.02 -1.24
C ILE A 115 -19.02 -16.70 0.13
N ARG A 116 -20.25 -17.10 0.49
CA ARG A 116 -20.51 -17.83 1.74
C ARG A 116 -19.76 -19.15 1.80
N ARG A 117 -19.72 -19.91 0.71
CA ARG A 117 -18.99 -21.19 0.63
C ARG A 117 -17.49 -20.95 0.79
N ALA A 118 -16.92 -20.01 0.06
CA ALA A 118 -15.51 -19.66 0.13
C ALA A 118 -15.07 -19.28 1.55
N LEU A 119 -15.88 -18.48 2.26
CA LEU A 119 -15.61 -18.11 3.66
C LEU A 119 -15.68 -19.31 4.61
N LEU A 120 -16.60 -20.25 4.39
CA LEU A 120 -16.70 -21.45 5.22
C LEU A 120 -15.55 -22.45 4.95
N GLU A 121 -15.15 -22.62 3.69
CA GLU A 121 -13.97 -23.43 3.30
C GLU A 121 -12.69 -22.84 3.90
N ALA A 122 -12.66 -21.52 4.06
CA ALA A 122 -11.61 -20.78 4.73
C ALA A 122 -11.63 -20.85 6.28
N ASP A 123 -12.43 -21.77 6.84
CA ASP A 123 -12.63 -21.96 8.28
C ASP A 123 -13.08 -20.71 9.04
N VAL A 124 -13.77 -19.77 8.38
CA VAL A 124 -14.44 -18.66 9.07
C VAL A 124 -15.61 -19.21 9.87
N SER A 125 -15.84 -18.71 11.08
CA SER A 125 -16.94 -19.17 11.91
C SER A 125 -18.30 -18.85 11.28
N LEU A 126 -19.22 -19.80 11.33
CA LEU A 126 -20.55 -19.68 10.72
C LEU A 126 -21.34 -18.42 11.17
N PRO A 127 -21.31 -17.98 12.44
CA PRO A 127 -21.96 -16.75 12.86
C PRO A 127 -21.40 -15.51 12.14
N VAL A 128 -20.07 -15.44 11.97
CA VAL A 128 -19.37 -14.34 11.28
C VAL A 128 -19.74 -14.33 9.80
N VAL A 129 -19.72 -15.50 9.15
CA VAL A 129 -20.11 -15.62 7.72
C VAL A 129 -21.55 -15.18 7.49
N ARG A 130 -22.48 -15.58 8.37
CA ARG A 130 -23.90 -15.20 8.24
C ARG A 130 -24.08 -13.68 8.32
N ARG A 131 -23.45 -13.02 9.28
CA ARG A 131 -23.52 -11.56 9.45
C ARG A 131 -22.88 -10.83 8.27
N PHE A 132 -21.71 -11.29 7.83
CA PHE A 132 -21.02 -10.74 6.67
C PHE A 132 -21.89 -10.80 5.40
N VAL A 133 -22.42 -11.98 5.08
CA VAL A 133 -23.26 -12.18 3.88
C VAL A 133 -24.51 -11.32 3.94
N GLN A 134 -25.13 -11.19 5.11
CA GLN A 134 -26.29 -10.32 5.31
C GLN A 134 -25.93 -8.84 5.07
N ALA A 135 -24.87 -8.33 5.69
CA ALA A 135 -24.44 -6.95 5.56
C ALA A 135 -24.07 -6.59 4.10
N VAL A 136 -23.35 -7.47 3.40
CA VAL A 136 -23.05 -7.30 1.98
C VAL A 136 -24.32 -7.31 1.14
N SER A 137 -25.26 -8.22 1.40
CA SER A 137 -26.51 -8.30 0.62
C SER A 137 -27.39 -7.07 0.81
N GLU A 138 -27.48 -6.54 2.03
CA GLU A 138 -28.22 -5.32 2.33
C GLU A 138 -27.57 -4.10 1.65
N GLN A 139 -26.24 -4.01 1.64
CA GLN A 139 -25.50 -2.94 0.96
C GLN A 139 -25.48 -3.08 -0.56
N ALA A 140 -25.62 -4.27 -1.11
CA ALA A 140 -25.58 -4.49 -2.56
C ALA A 140 -26.94 -4.28 -3.24
N VAL A 141 -28.05 -4.43 -2.50
CA VAL A 141 -29.40 -4.30 -3.04
C VAL A 141 -29.86 -2.85 -3.00
N GLY A 142 -30.23 -2.30 -4.15
CA GLY A 142 -30.82 -0.95 -4.25
C GLY A 142 -29.80 0.19 -4.34
N VAL A 143 -28.51 -0.11 -4.50
CA VAL A 143 -27.52 0.91 -4.83
C VAL A 143 -27.61 1.21 -6.31
N GLU A 144 -27.99 2.45 -6.66
CA GLU A 144 -27.85 2.95 -8.03
C GLU A 144 -26.39 2.79 -8.45
N LEU A 145 -26.18 2.14 -9.59
CA LEU A 145 -24.83 1.93 -10.09
C LEU A 145 -24.15 3.27 -10.32
N ILE A 146 -22.92 3.39 -9.84
CA ILE A 146 -22.09 4.52 -10.19
C ILE A 146 -21.87 4.47 -11.69
N ARG A 147 -22.32 5.50 -12.41
CA ARG A 147 -22.20 5.58 -13.87
C ARG A 147 -20.74 5.33 -14.27
N GLY A 148 -20.51 4.34 -15.13
CA GLY A 148 -19.18 3.96 -15.61
C GLY A 148 -18.45 2.88 -14.79
N VAL A 149 -19.01 2.41 -13.68
CA VAL A 149 -18.49 1.26 -12.91
C VAL A 149 -19.35 0.03 -13.19
N ARG A 150 -18.71 -1.10 -13.48
CA ARG A 150 -19.43 -2.34 -13.75
C ARG A 150 -19.98 -2.97 -12.45
N PRO A 151 -21.14 -3.65 -12.46
CA PRO A 151 -21.74 -4.22 -11.25
C PRO A 151 -20.85 -5.21 -10.50
N ASP A 152 -20.05 -6.00 -11.20
CA ASP A 152 -19.07 -6.91 -10.59
C ASP A 152 -18.00 -6.14 -9.79
N GLN A 153 -17.52 -5.02 -10.31
CA GLN A 153 -16.54 -4.16 -9.61
C GLN A 153 -17.16 -3.47 -8.40
N GLN A 154 -18.43 -3.08 -8.50
CA GLN A 154 -19.16 -2.48 -7.39
C GLN A 154 -19.40 -3.49 -6.26
N LEU A 155 -19.76 -4.74 -6.58
CA LEU A 155 -19.88 -5.77 -5.55
C LEU A 155 -18.52 -6.08 -4.91
N VAL A 156 -17.44 -6.17 -5.68
CA VAL A 156 -16.08 -6.33 -5.15
C VAL A 156 -15.74 -5.23 -4.15
N LYS A 157 -16.10 -3.99 -4.44
CA LYS A 157 -15.92 -2.87 -3.51
C LYS A 157 -16.73 -3.04 -2.23
N ILE A 158 -18.02 -3.38 -2.33
CA ILE A 158 -18.87 -3.59 -1.14
C ILE A 158 -18.30 -4.71 -0.25
N VAL A 159 -17.88 -5.82 -0.87
CA VAL A 159 -17.26 -6.94 -0.17
C VAL A 159 -15.94 -6.53 0.47
N HIS A 160 -15.10 -5.77 -0.24
CA HIS A 160 -13.86 -5.22 0.32
C HIS A 160 -14.13 -4.36 1.55
N ASP A 161 -15.01 -3.37 1.44
CA ASP A 161 -15.30 -2.42 2.50
C ASP A 161 -15.87 -3.14 3.73
N GLU A 162 -16.70 -4.17 3.51
CA GLU A 162 -17.21 -5.01 4.59
C GLU A 162 -16.12 -5.90 5.21
N LEU A 163 -15.19 -6.46 4.43
CA LEU A 163 -14.04 -7.21 4.95
C LEU A 163 -13.13 -6.32 5.81
N VAL A 164 -12.90 -5.07 5.38
CA VAL A 164 -12.12 -4.08 6.13
C VAL A 164 -12.79 -3.77 7.48
N LYS A 165 -14.09 -3.50 7.50
CA LYS A 165 -14.86 -3.28 8.74
C LYS A 165 -14.75 -4.49 9.68
N LEU A 166 -14.94 -5.69 9.13
CA LEU A 166 -14.91 -6.93 9.88
C LEU A 166 -13.55 -7.19 10.53
N MET A 167 -12.44 -6.77 9.89
CA MET A 167 -11.08 -6.90 10.43
C MET A 167 -10.64 -5.78 11.38
N GLY A 168 -11.45 -4.73 11.58
CA GLY A 168 -11.14 -3.66 12.53
C GLY A 168 -11.27 -2.25 11.99
N GLY A 169 -11.53 -2.08 10.69
CA GLY A 169 -11.60 -0.79 10.04
C GLY A 169 -10.21 -0.18 9.88
N GLU A 170 -9.80 0.60 10.87
CA GLU A 170 -8.55 1.36 10.85
C GLU A 170 -7.40 0.65 11.55
N VAL A 171 -6.18 1.11 11.25
CA VAL A 171 -4.95 0.63 11.87
C VAL A 171 -4.96 1.00 13.36
N SER A 172 -4.78 0.01 14.24
CA SER A 172 -4.66 0.24 15.68
C SER A 172 -3.21 0.09 16.14
N GLU A 173 -2.65 1.16 16.68
CA GLU A 173 -1.32 1.14 17.27
C GLU A 173 -1.32 0.56 18.71
N LEU A 174 -0.12 0.28 19.22
CA LEU A 174 0.10 -0.09 20.63
C LEU A 174 -0.10 1.14 21.53
N VAL A 175 -0.83 0.97 22.63
CA VAL A 175 -1.01 2.02 23.63
C VAL A 175 0.14 1.96 24.63
N PHE A 176 0.79 3.10 24.83
CA PHE A 176 1.87 3.25 25.81
C PHE A 176 1.38 3.95 27.06
N ALA A 177 1.98 3.61 28.20
CA ALA A 177 1.68 4.25 29.47
C ALA A 177 2.13 5.72 29.46
N LYS A 178 1.33 6.59 30.09
CA LYS A 178 1.67 8.02 30.23
C LYS A 178 2.85 8.25 31.19
N SER A 179 3.05 7.34 32.15
CA SER A 179 4.07 7.44 33.18
C SER A 179 4.57 6.06 33.58
N GLY A 180 5.89 5.91 33.72
CA GLY A 180 6.53 4.63 34.08
C GLY A 180 6.59 3.65 32.90
N PRO A 181 7.06 2.41 33.14
CA PRO A 181 7.14 1.39 32.11
C PRO A 181 5.75 1.01 31.60
N THR A 182 5.62 0.90 30.28
CA THR A 182 4.44 0.29 29.64
C THR A 182 4.49 -1.21 29.89
N VAL A 183 3.42 -1.78 30.43
CA VAL A 183 3.35 -3.22 30.73
C VAL A 183 2.45 -3.90 29.70
N ILE A 184 3.02 -4.84 28.95
CA ILE A 184 2.34 -5.62 27.93
C ILE A 184 2.28 -7.08 28.41
N LEU A 185 1.07 -7.57 28.63
CA LEU A 185 0.82 -8.96 29.01
C LEU A 185 0.43 -9.77 27.77
N LEU A 186 1.23 -10.78 27.41
CA LEU A 186 0.88 -11.70 26.33
C LEU A 186 0.09 -12.88 26.89
N ALA A 187 -1.05 -13.18 26.26
CA ALA A 187 -1.90 -14.31 26.59
C ALA A 187 -2.28 -15.08 25.33
N GLY A 188 -2.68 -16.35 25.45
CA GLY A 188 -3.16 -17.15 24.32
C GLY A 188 -2.97 -18.66 24.50
N LEU A 189 -3.41 -19.42 23.51
CA LEU A 189 -3.32 -20.88 23.53
C LEU A 189 -1.86 -21.37 23.56
N GLN A 190 -1.68 -22.65 23.85
CA GLN A 190 -0.39 -23.32 23.66
C GLN A 190 -0.06 -23.43 22.16
N GLY A 191 1.23 -23.32 21.80
CA GLY A 191 1.68 -23.54 20.42
C GLY A 191 1.43 -22.40 19.43
N VAL A 192 0.75 -21.32 19.83
CA VAL A 192 0.49 -20.13 18.96
C VAL A 192 1.71 -19.21 18.79
N GLY A 193 2.83 -19.50 19.46
CA GLY A 193 4.08 -18.75 19.33
C GLY A 193 4.25 -17.56 20.28
N LYS A 194 3.63 -17.55 21.46
CA LYS A 194 3.73 -16.46 22.47
C LYS A 194 5.18 -16.06 22.81
N THR A 195 6.01 -17.02 23.21
CA THR A 195 7.42 -16.79 23.54
C THR A 195 8.21 -16.18 22.38
N THR A 196 7.94 -16.66 21.16
CA THR A 196 8.56 -16.12 19.93
C THR A 196 8.06 -14.71 19.63
N VAL A 197 6.76 -14.46 19.77
CA VAL A 197 6.15 -13.12 19.61
C VAL A 197 6.67 -12.16 20.66
N CYS A 198 6.93 -12.61 21.88
CA CYS A 198 7.50 -11.82 22.96
C CYS A 198 8.85 -11.22 22.55
N ALA A 199 9.75 -12.06 22.03
CA ALA A 199 11.05 -11.61 21.53
C ALA A 199 10.94 -10.71 20.30
N LYS A 200 10.05 -11.05 19.34
CA LYS A 200 9.79 -10.21 18.15
C LYS A 200 9.24 -8.84 18.52
N LEU A 201 8.32 -8.79 19.49
CA LEU A 201 7.72 -7.55 19.96
C LEU A 201 8.78 -6.68 20.65
N ALA A 202 9.65 -7.27 21.46
CA ALA A 202 10.78 -6.55 22.06
C ALA A 202 11.72 -5.98 20.99
N PHE A 203 12.03 -6.77 19.95
CA PHE A 203 12.86 -6.32 18.83
C PHE A 203 12.20 -5.21 18.02
N TYR A 204 10.90 -5.33 17.74
CA TYR A 204 10.09 -4.33 17.06
C TYR A 204 10.09 -3.00 17.83
N LEU A 205 9.87 -3.04 19.15
CA LEU A 205 9.90 -1.86 20.02
C LEU A 205 11.30 -1.27 20.18
N LYS A 206 12.34 -2.11 20.22
CA LYS A 206 13.74 -1.67 20.21
C LYS A 206 14.10 -0.92 18.94
N LYS A 207 13.62 -1.37 17.77
CA LYS A 207 13.76 -0.64 16.49
C LYS A 207 13.07 0.74 16.53
N GLN A 208 12.04 0.92 17.35
CA GLN A 208 11.39 2.21 17.62
C GLN A 208 12.10 3.06 18.69
N GLY A 209 13.27 2.62 19.17
CA GLY A 209 14.06 3.34 20.17
C GLY A 209 13.59 3.13 21.62
N LYS A 210 12.72 2.16 21.90
CA LYS A 210 12.26 1.85 23.26
C LYS A 210 13.17 0.84 23.95
N SER A 211 13.52 1.11 25.20
CA SER A 211 14.24 0.15 26.04
C SER A 211 13.26 -0.88 26.62
N CYS A 212 13.49 -2.16 26.31
CA CYS A 212 12.59 -3.24 26.70
C CYS A 212 13.21 -4.14 27.78
N MET A 213 12.36 -4.85 28.52
CA MET A 213 12.70 -6.00 29.35
C MET A 213 11.64 -7.09 29.16
N LEU A 214 12.10 -8.33 29.03
CA LEU A 214 11.24 -9.51 28.96
C LEU A 214 11.11 -10.13 30.36
N VAL A 215 9.94 -10.69 30.68
CA VAL A 215 9.71 -11.42 31.93
C VAL A 215 9.21 -12.81 31.58
N ALA A 216 9.93 -13.84 32.04
CA ALA A 216 9.56 -15.24 31.81
C ALA A 216 8.58 -15.71 32.90
N ALA A 217 7.28 -15.68 32.62
CA ALA A 217 6.24 -16.16 33.53
C ALA A 217 5.60 -17.50 33.08
N ASP A 218 6.13 -18.14 32.02
CA ASP A 218 5.81 -19.53 31.66
C ASP A 218 6.69 -20.51 32.43
N VAL A 219 6.27 -20.85 33.64
CA VAL A 219 6.97 -21.80 34.54
C VAL A 219 6.60 -23.26 34.30
N TYR A 220 5.54 -23.52 33.52
CA TYR A 220 5.00 -24.87 33.33
C TYR A 220 5.62 -25.59 32.14
N ARG A 221 5.96 -24.85 31.08
CA ARG A 221 6.51 -25.45 29.87
C ARG A 221 8.01 -25.71 30.05
N PRO A 222 8.49 -26.96 29.79
CA PRO A 222 9.90 -27.28 29.87
C PRO A 222 10.75 -26.38 28.98
N ALA A 223 11.86 -25.88 29.50
CA ALA A 223 12.80 -24.99 28.82
C ALA A 223 12.19 -23.69 28.24
N ALA A 224 10.98 -23.28 28.65
CA ALA A 224 10.39 -22.03 28.16
C ALA A 224 11.16 -20.79 28.63
N ILE A 225 11.64 -20.82 29.88
CA ILE A 225 12.51 -19.78 30.44
C ILE A 225 13.81 -19.69 29.64
N ASP A 226 14.50 -20.81 29.44
CA ASP A 226 15.76 -20.87 28.67
C ASP A 226 15.53 -20.45 27.20
N GLN A 227 14.41 -20.87 26.61
CA GLN A 227 14.02 -20.43 25.27
C GLN A 227 13.89 -18.91 25.21
N LEU A 228 13.18 -18.28 26.16
CA LEU A 228 13.03 -16.83 26.19
C LEU A 228 14.36 -16.11 26.43
N VAL A 229 15.24 -16.64 27.28
CA VAL A 229 16.59 -16.11 27.52
C VAL A 229 17.40 -16.10 26.23
N ILE A 230 17.47 -17.23 25.52
CA ILE A 230 18.20 -17.34 24.25
C ILE A 230 17.62 -16.37 23.20
N LEU A 231 16.30 -16.24 23.14
CA LEU A 231 15.66 -15.30 22.23
C LEU A 231 15.94 -13.83 22.61
N GLY A 232 15.94 -13.52 23.91
CA GLY A 232 16.28 -12.21 24.45
C GLY A 232 17.72 -11.81 24.16
N GLU A 233 18.68 -12.72 24.33
CA GLU A 233 20.09 -12.52 23.96
C GLU A 233 20.24 -12.24 22.45
N LYS A 234 19.54 -12.99 21.60
CA LYS A 234 19.56 -12.78 20.14
C LYS A 234 19.09 -11.39 19.71
N VAL A 235 18.17 -10.77 20.44
CA VAL A 235 17.66 -9.42 20.16
C VAL A 235 18.31 -8.35 21.06
N ASP A 236 19.26 -8.75 21.92
CA ASP A 236 19.93 -7.93 22.91
C ASP A 236 18.92 -7.16 23.80
N VAL A 237 18.02 -7.93 24.42
CA VAL A 237 17.02 -7.46 25.38
C VAL A 237 17.12 -8.30 26.66
N PRO A 238 17.25 -7.68 27.85
CA PRO A 238 17.38 -8.41 29.10
C PRO A 238 16.09 -9.17 29.44
N VAL A 239 16.25 -10.39 29.94
CA VAL A 239 15.16 -11.25 30.41
C VAL A 239 15.26 -11.40 31.92
N TYR A 240 14.15 -11.16 32.63
CA TYR A 240 14.02 -11.40 34.06
C TYR A 240 13.46 -12.80 34.31
N THR A 241 14.15 -13.57 35.14
CA THR A 241 13.81 -14.96 35.48
C THR A 241 14.20 -15.24 36.95
N VAL A 242 13.43 -16.07 37.65
CA VAL A 242 13.70 -16.51 39.04
C VAL A 242 13.50 -18.01 39.24
N GLY A 243 13.56 -18.79 38.15
CA GLY A 243 13.33 -20.23 38.15
C GLY A 243 11.84 -20.62 38.08
N THR A 244 11.53 -21.88 38.38
CA THR A 244 10.20 -22.50 38.23
C THR A 244 9.43 -22.65 39.54
N GLU A 245 10.09 -22.52 40.69
CA GLU A 245 9.50 -22.74 42.02
C GLU A 245 8.63 -21.55 42.52
N VAL A 246 8.68 -20.42 41.80
CA VAL A 246 7.99 -19.18 42.17
C VAL A 246 6.70 -19.04 41.35
N LYS A 247 5.63 -18.57 42.00
CA LYS A 247 4.35 -18.34 41.32
C LYS A 247 4.49 -17.29 40.20
N PRO A 248 3.85 -17.47 39.03
CA PRO A 248 3.90 -16.52 37.91
C PRO A 248 3.54 -15.07 38.27
N SER A 249 2.58 -14.87 39.18
CA SER A 249 2.17 -13.53 39.66
C SER A 249 3.30 -12.80 40.39
N GLU A 250 4.06 -13.53 41.21
CA GLU A 250 5.21 -13.03 41.94
C GLU A 250 6.37 -12.72 40.98
N ILE A 251 6.66 -13.61 40.02
CA ILE A 251 7.69 -13.39 38.98
C ILE A 251 7.39 -12.13 38.18
N ALA A 252 6.14 -11.98 37.76
CA ALA A 252 5.67 -10.82 37.01
C ALA A 252 5.85 -9.51 37.81
N ARG A 253 5.46 -9.51 39.09
CA ARG A 253 5.62 -8.34 39.98
C ARG A 253 7.09 -7.97 40.16
N GLN A 254 7.94 -8.94 40.49
CA GLN A 254 9.36 -8.70 40.70
C GLN A 254 10.07 -8.24 39.41
N GLY A 255 9.68 -8.80 38.25
CA GLY A 255 10.18 -8.36 36.95
C GLY A 255 9.80 -6.91 36.62
N LEU A 256 8.57 -6.50 36.96
CA LEU A 256 8.14 -5.10 36.81
C LEU A 256 8.94 -4.16 37.73
N GLU A 257 9.22 -4.55 38.97
CA GLU A 257 10.05 -3.78 39.90
C GLU A 257 11.49 -3.65 39.40
N GLU A 258 12.07 -4.72 38.87
CA GLU A 258 13.41 -4.72 38.29
C GLU A 258 13.49 -3.82 37.05
N ALA A 259 12.46 -3.85 36.20
CA ALA A 259 12.37 -2.96 35.04
C ALA A 259 12.29 -1.49 35.45
N LYS A 260 11.55 -1.16 36.51
CA LYS A 260 11.49 0.19 37.08
C LYS A 260 12.86 0.62 37.60
N LYS A 261 13.56 -0.24 38.34
CA LYS A 261 14.92 0.04 38.85
C LYS A 261 15.92 0.29 37.71
N LYS A 262 15.80 -0.45 36.60
CA LYS A 262 16.65 -0.33 35.41
C LYS A 262 16.15 0.71 34.39
N ASN A 263 15.15 1.53 34.76
CA ASN A 263 14.55 2.56 33.92
C ASN A 263 14.20 2.08 32.50
N LYS A 264 13.53 0.93 32.40
CA LYS A 264 13.04 0.40 31.11
C LYS A 264 11.72 1.04 30.72
N ASP A 265 11.55 1.31 29.43
CA ASP A 265 10.33 1.92 28.89
C ASP A 265 9.19 0.92 28.74
N VAL A 266 9.50 -0.34 28.43
CA VAL A 266 8.50 -1.39 28.18
C VAL A 266 8.88 -2.69 28.87
N VAL A 267 7.89 -3.33 29.50
CA VAL A 267 7.97 -4.66 30.08
C VAL A 267 7.01 -5.56 29.33
N ILE A 268 7.52 -6.65 28.78
CA ILE A 268 6.72 -7.65 28.07
C ILE A 268 6.75 -8.95 28.87
N VAL A 269 5.58 -9.44 29.25
CA VAL A 269 5.43 -10.63 30.10
C VAL A 269 4.97 -11.79 29.23
N ASP A 270 5.80 -12.83 29.10
CA ASP A 270 5.45 -14.09 28.44
C ASP A 270 4.77 -15.02 29.45
N THR A 271 3.52 -15.38 29.21
CA THR A 271 2.76 -16.27 30.08
C THR A 271 2.60 -17.66 29.47
N ALA A 272 2.32 -18.64 30.31
CA ALA A 272 2.08 -20.00 29.87
C ALA A 272 0.95 -20.11 28.83
N GLY A 273 1.16 -20.99 27.85
CA GLY A 273 0.10 -21.39 26.93
C GLY A 273 -0.98 -22.18 27.66
N ARG A 274 -2.23 -21.94 27.26
CA ARG A 274 -3.38 -22.61 27.88
C ARG A 274 -4.03 -23.51 26.87
N LEU A 275 -4.11 -24.79 27.14
CA LEU A 275 -4.94 -25.73 26.40
C LEU A 275 -6.33 -25.65 27.01
N GLN A 276 -7.28 -25.05 26.30
CA GLN A 276 -8.71 -25.04 26.63
C GLN A 276 -9.09 -24.64 28.07
N ILE A 277 -9.43 -23.36 28.28
CA ILE A 277 -10.24 -22.81 29.40
C ILE A 277 -10.16 -23.61 30.73
N ASP A 278 -8.95 -23.97 31.18
CA ASP A 278 -8.77 -24.53 32.51
C ASP A 278 -8.99 -23.39 33.49
N LYS A 279 -10.02 -23.51 34.33
CA LYS A 279 -10.41 -22.50 35.29
C LYS A 279 -9.27 -22.17 36.26
N ALA A 280 -8.50 -23.16 36.70
CA ALA A 280 -7.38 -22.95 37.62
C ALA A 280 -6.30 -22.10 36.96
N MET A 281 -5.94 -22.42 35.72
CA MET A 281 -5.01 -21.58 34.97
C MET A 281 -5.61 -20.19 34.76
N MET A 282 -6.86 -20.05 34.30
CA MET A 282 -7.52 -18.75 34.07
C MET A 282 -7.48 -17.84 35.29
N ASP A 283 -7.69 -18.40 36.47
CA ASP A 283 -7.61 -17.65 37.73
C ASP A 283 -6.17 -17.19 38.03
N GLU A 284 -5.16 -17.97 37.70
CA GLU A 284 -3.76 -17.53 37.80
C GLU A 284 -3.42 -16.37 36.84
N LEU A 285 -3.92 -16.39 35.60
CA LEU A 285 -3.69 -15.25 34.68
C LEU A 285 -4.43 -14.00 35.14
N LYS A 286 -5.60 -14.16 35.76
CA LYS A 286 -6.28 -13.03 36.44
C LYS A 286 -5.43 -12.51 37.59
N GLU A 287 -4.78 -13.39 38.36
CA GLU A 287 -3.87 -12.99 39.44
C GLU A 287 -2.67 -12.20 38.88
N VAL A 288 -2.00 -12.70 37.83
CA VAL A 288 -0.92 -12.00 37.13
C VAL A 288 -1.39 -10.63 36.61
N LYS A 289 -2.55 -10.58 35.96
CA LYS A 289 -3.13 -9.33 35.45
C LYS A 289 -3.40 -8.34 36.59
N ARG A 290 -3.96 -8.78 37.71
CA ARG A 290 -4.23 -7.92 38.88
C ARG A 290 -2.94 -7.39 39.51
N ALA A 291 -1.91 -8.23 39.61
CA ALA A 291 -0.62 -7.83 40.16
C ALA A 291 0.10 -6.79 39.29
N LEU A 292 -0.02 -6.90 37.96
CA LEU A 292 0.66 -6.03 37.01
C LEU A 292 -0.10 -4.76 36.65
N ASN A 293 -1.45 -4.80 36.66
CA ASN A 293 -2.32 -3.79 36.06
C ASN A 293 -1.83 -3.35 34.66
N PRO A 294 -1.77 -4.28 33.69
CA PRO A 294 -1.09 -4.05 32.42
C PRO A 294 -1.77 -2.97 31.58
N THR A 295 -0.95 -2.18 30.86
CA THR A 295 -1.44 -1.19 29.88
C THR A 295 -2.11 -1.86 28.69
N GLU A 296 -1.52 -2.98 28.25
CA GLU A 296 -2.01 -3.77 27.12
C GLU A 296 -2.07 -5.25 27.51
N VAL A 297 -3.17 -5.90 27.17
CA VAL A 297 -3.33 -7.36 27.23
C VAL A 297 -3.53 -7.85 25.81
N LEU A 298 -2.49 -8.40 25.21
CA LEU A 298 -2.49 -8.82 23.81
C LEU A 298 -2.72 -10.31 23.72
N LEU A 299 -3.79 -10.69 23.03
CA LEU A 299 -4.10 -12.09 22.73
C LEU A 299 -3.33 -12.53 21.49
N VAL A 300 -2.44 -13.50 21.64
CA VAL A 300 -1.73 -14.12 20.51
C VAL A 300 -2.59 -15.25 19.96
N VAL A 301 -2.96 -15.13 18.69
CA VAL A 301 -3.80 -16.10 17.98
C VAL A 301 -3.06 -16.57 16.73
N ASP A 302 -3.04 -17.88 16.53
CA ASP A 302 -2.46 -18.48 15.32
C ASP A 302 -3.45 -18.31 14.15
N ALA A 303 -2.98 -17.78 13.01
CA ALA A 303 -3.79 -17.58 11.82
C ALA A 303 -4.38 -18.87 11.24
N MET A 304 -3.75 -20.02 11.53
CA MET A 304 -4.26 -21.34 11.16
C MET A 304 -5.43 -21.79 12.05
N THR A 305 -5.66 -21.12 13.18
CA THR A 305 -6.79 -21.42 14.07
C THR A 305 -8.07 -20.96 13.38
N GLY A 306 -8.82 -21.91 12.82
CA GLY A 306 -10.08 -21.65 12.12
C GLY A 306 -11.21 -21.23 13.07
N GLN A 307 -12.32 -21.97 13.03
CA GLN A 307 -13.52 -21.63 13.78
C GLN A 307 -13.32 -21.57 15.30
N GLU A 308 -12.37 -22.31 15.85
CA GLU A 308 -12.04 -22.30 17.28
C GLU A 308 -11.50 -20.95 17.77
N ALA A 309 -10.95 -20.12 16.88
CA ALA A 309 -10.45 -18.80 17.25
C ALA A 309 -11.56 -17.92 17.83
N ALA A 310 -12.79 -18.02 17.32
CA ALA A 310 -13.93 -17.25 17.82
C ALA A 310 -14.25 -17.60 19.28
N ALA A 311 -14.36 -18.88 19.60
CA ALA A 311 -14.67 -19.34 20.96
C ALA A 311 -13.54 -18.96 21.94
N LEU A 312 -12.29 -19.15 21.51
CA LEU A 312 -11.11 -18.76 22.28
C LEU A 312 -11.11 -17.27 22.62
N VAL A 313 -11.24 -16.43 21.59
CA VAL A 313 -11.22 -14.98 21.72
C VAL A 313 -12.35 -14.51 22.63
N THR A 314 -13.55 -15.10 22.51
CA THR A 314 -14.68 -14.82 23.40
C THR A 314 -14.30 -15.10 24.87
N ALA A 315 -13.80 -16.30 25.15
CA ALA A 315 -13.48 -16.72 26.51
C ALA A 315 -12.40 -15.84 27.15
N PHE A 316 -11.32 -15.55 26.42
CA PHE A 316 -10.26 -14.67 26.92
C PHE A 316 -10.73 -13.22 27.11
N ASN A 317 -11.59 -12.72 26.21
CA ASN A 317 -12.13 -11.38 26.34
C ASN A 317 -13.06 -11.23 27.55
N LEU A 318 -13.89 -12.24 27.83
CA LEU A 318 -14.80 -12.23 28.98
C LEU A 318 -14.06 -12.40 30.31
N GLU A 319 -13.14 -13.37 30.39
CA GLU A 319 -12.49 -13.75 31.65
C GLU A 319 -11.32 -12.85 32.04
N ILE A 320 -10.52 -12.44 31.04
CA ILE A 320 -9.31 -11.64 31.27
C ILE A 320 -9.55 -10.20 30.86
N GLY A 321 -10.25 -9.94 29.75
CA GLY A 321 -10.39 -8.61 29.18
C GLY A 321 -9.15 -8.22 28.38
N ILE A 322 -9.20 -8.48 27.07
CA ILE A 322 -8.11 -8.20 26.12
C ILE A 322 -8.25 -6.79 25.54
N THR A 323 -7.13 -6.17 25.17
CA THR A 323 -7.11 -4.83 24.57
C THR A 323 -6.86 -4.87 23.06
N GLY A 324 -6.17 -5.91 22.59
CA GLY A 324 -5.95 -6.18 21.19
C GLY A 324 -5.45 -7.60 20.96
N ALA A 325 -5.20 -7.94 19.70
CA ALA A 325 -4.69 -9.24 19.31
C ALA A 325 -3.44 -9.13 18.41
N ILE A 326 -2.63 -10.18 18.44
CA ILE A 326 -1.50 -10.41 17.54
C ILE A 326 -1.79 -11.70 16.77
N LEU A 327 -1.81 -11.62 15.45
CA LEU A 327 -1.91 -12.81 14.61
C LEU A 327 -0.52 -13.37 14.32
N THR A 328 -0.33 -14.67 14.42
CA THR A 328 0.94 -15.35 14.11
C THR A 328 0.78 -16.33 12.97
N LYS A 329 1.93 -16.78 12.42
CA LYS A 329 1.99 -17.78 11.34
C LYS A 329 1.14 -17.39 10.13
N LEU A 330 1.06 -16.09 9.83
CA LEU A 330 0.31 -15.67 8.64
C LEU A 330 0.88 -16.33 7.41
N ASP A 331 2.21 -16.47 7.32
CA ASP A 331 3.01 -17.07 6.24
C ASP A 331 2.75 -18.55 5.95
N GLY A 332 2.08 -19.27 6.85
CA GLY A 332 1.62 -20.62 6.57
C GLY A 332 0.53 -20.65 5.50
N ASP A 333 0.08 -21.87 5.16
CA ASP A 333 -1.17 -22.11 4.40
C ASP A 333 -2.39 -21.77 5.29
N SER A 334 -2.45 -20.50 5.70
CA SER A 334 -3.43 -20.00 6.65
C SER A 334 -4.64 -19.53 5.87
N ARG A 335 -5.79 -20.13 6.19
CA ARG A 335 -7.07 -19.86 5.52
C ARG A 335 -7.64 -18.46 5.83
N GLY A 336 -6.99 -17.66 6.67
CA GLY A 336 -7.42 -16.29 6.98
C GLY A 336 -8.62 -16.16 7.94
N GLY A 337 -9.33 -17.25 8.23
CA GLY A 337 -10.55 -17.22 9.04
C GLY A 337 -10.37 -16.73 10.48
N ALA A 338 -9.17 -16.90 11.05
CA ALA A 338 -8.81 -16.38 12.37
C ALA A 338 -8.89 -14.85 12.41
N ALA A 339 -8.34 -14.18 11.39
CA ALA A 339 -8.27 -12.72 11.32
C ALA A 339 -9.66 -12.09 11.28
N LEU A 340 -10.55 -12.70 10.52
CA LEU A 340 -11.96 -12.28 10.40
C LEU A 340 -12.73 -12.51 11.71
N SER A 341 -12.40 -13.57 12.46
CA SER A 341 -13.17 -13.94 13.65
C SER A 341 -12.79 -13.14 14.90
N VAL A 342 -11.54 -12.68 15.04
CA VAL A 342 -11.06 -12.05 16.28
C VAL A 342 -11.80 -10.75 16.60
N LYS A 343 -11.85 -9.82 15.64
CA LYS A 343 -12.45 -8.49 15.86
C LYS A 343 -13.95 -8.58 16.03
N GLU A 344 -14.60 -9.34 15.19
CA GLU A 344 -16.06 -9.49 15.17
C GLU A 344 -16.61 -10.07 16.48
N VAL A 345 -15.80 -10.87 17.18
CA VAL A 345 -16.22 -11.53 18.42
C VAL A 345 -15.79 -10.76 19.67
N SER A 346 -14.57 -10.21 19.69
CA SER A 346 -14.08 -9.46 20.86
C SER A 346 -14.42 -7.97 20.85
N GLY A 347 -14.74 -7.42 19.68
CA GLY A 347 -14.75 -5.98 19.42
C GLY A 347 -13.36 -5.33 19.45
N LYS A 348 -12.28 -6.09 19.69
CA LYS A 348 -10.91 -5.57 19.85
C LYS A 348 -10.11 -5.66 18.54
N PRO A 349 -9.27 -4.66 18.24
CA PRO A 349 -8.51 -4.63 17.00
C PRO A 349 -7.34 -5.60 17.02
N ILE A 350 -6.93 -6.03 15.83
CA ILE A 350 -5.67 -6.72 15.60
C ILE A 350 -4.61 -5.64 15.42
N LYS A 351 -3.56 -5.65 16.24
CA LYS A 351 -2.54 -4.58 16.27
C LYS A 351 -1.31 -4.94 15.44
N LEU A 352 -0.89 -6.19 15.55
CA LEU A 352 0.35 -6.68 14.94
C LEU A 352 0.12 -8.03 14.29
N VAL A 353 1.01 -8.36 13.36
CA VAL A 353 0.99 -9.62 12.66
C VAL A 353 2.38 -10.17 12.40
N GLY A 354 2.55 -11.46 12.70
CA GLY A 354 3.76 -12.22 12.46
C GLY A 354 3.69 -12.95 11.10
N ARG A 355 4.61 -12.62 10.19
CA ARG A 355 4.67 -13.16 8.80
C ARG A 355 5.82 -14.15 8.56
N GLY A 356 6.42 -14.68 9.59
CA GLY A 356 7.56 -15.56 9.42
C GLY A 356 8.17 -15.93 10.76
N GLU A 357 9.21 -16.73 10.72
CA GLU A 357 9.90 -17.21 11.91
C GLU A 357 10.98 -16.24 12.39
N ARG A 358 11.54 -15.38 11.53
CA ARG A 358 12.65 -14.49 11.86
C ARG A 358 12.21 -13.41 12.84
N MET A 359 13.16 -12.89 13.62
CA MET A 359 12.90 -11.87 14.64
C MET A 359 12.30 -10.57 14.07
N GLU A 360 12.55 -10.32 12.79
CA GLU A 360 12.12 -9.11 12.10
C GLU A 360 10.71 -9.21 11.50
N ASP A 361 10.14 -10.42 11.46
CA ASP A 361 8.90 -10.72 10.73
C ASP A 361 7.63 -10.36 11.54
N LEU A 362 7.67 -9.25 12.28
CA LEU A 362 6.53 -8.70 13.02
C LEU A 362 6.23 -7.29 12.50
N GLU A 363 5.01 -7.12 11.98
CA GLU A 363 4.57 -5.88 11.32
C GLU A 363 3.25 -5.37 11.91
N PRO A 364 2.93 -4.08 11.77
CA PRO A 364 1.57 -3.57 12.03
C PRO A 364 0.53 -4.25 11.15
N PHE A 365 -0.66 -4.45 11.71
CA PHE A 365 -1.78 -4.99 10.97
C PHE A 365 -2.53 -3.87 10.23
N TYR A 366 -2.69 -4.05 8.93
CA TYR A 366 -3.36 -3.11 8.01
C TYR A 366 -4.60 -3.81 7.42
N PRO A 367 -5.81 -3.54 7.94
CA PRO A 367 -7.05 -4.22 7.52
C PRO A 367 -7.34 -4.04 6.02
N ASP A 368 -7.13 -2.83 5.49
CA ASP A 368 -7.24 -2.46 4.08
C ASP A 368 -6.35 -3.33 3.18
N ARG A 369 -5.06 -3.43 3.52
CA ARG A 369 -4.11 -4.24 2.76
C ARG A 369 -4.42 -5.72 2.84
N MET A 370 -4.96 -6.17 3.97
CA MET A 370 -5.36 -7.57 4.14
C MET A 370 -6.59 -7.89 3.28
N ALA A 371 -7.60 -7.03 3.27
CA ALA A 371 -8.79 -7.22 2.44
C ALA A 371 -8.45 -7.23 0.95
N GLY A 372 -7.61 -6.29 0.50
CA GLY A 372 -7.13 -6.26 -0.89
C GLY A 372 -6.35 -7.51 -1.30
N ARG A 373 -5.59 -8.12 -0.38
CA ARG A 373 -4.89 -9.40 -0.61
C ARG A 373 -5.84 -10.58 -0.69
N ILE A 374 -6.82 -10.65 0.21
CA ILE A 374 -7.85 -11.71 0.22
C ILE A 374 -8.65 -11.72 -1.09
N LEU A 375 -8.93 -10.54 -1.64
CA LEU A 375 -9.69 -10.40 -2.88
C LEU A 375 -8.84 -10.59 -4.14
N GLY A 376 -7.51 -10.65 -4.04
CA GLY A 376 -6.61 -10.78 -5.19
C GLY A 376 -6.63 -9.61 -6.19
N MET A 377 -7.34 -8.52 -5.86
CA MET A 377 -7.73 -7.47 -6.82
C MET A 377 -7.47 -6.05 -6.30
N GLY A 378 -6.32 -5.82 -5.66
CA GLY A 378 -5.93 -4.49 -5.16
C GLY A 378 -5.98 -3.38 -6.23
N ASP A 379 -5.76 -3.73 -7.50
CA ASP A 379 -5.79 -2.79 -8.63
C ASP A 379 -7.23 -2.39 -9.05
N VAL A 380 -8.24 -3.24 -8.83
CA VAL A 380 -9.64 -2.95 -9.22
C VAL A 380 -10.30 -2.00 -8.23
N LEU A 381 -9.97 -2.11 -6.95
CA LEU A 381 -10.45 -1.19 -5.91
C LEU A 381 -9.98 0.24 -6.17
N SER A 382 -8.70 0.40 -6.52
CA SER A 382 -8.10 1.67 -6.92
C SER A 382 -8.82 2.32 -8.11
N PHE A 383 -9.34 1.51 -9.04
CA PHE A 383 -10.11 1.99 -10.18
C PHE A 383 -11.50 2.50 -9.77
N VAL A 384 -12.22 1.74 -8.94
CA VAL A 384 -13.56 2.12 -8.46
C VAL A 384 -13.52 3.35 -7.57
N GLU A 385 -12.52 3.49 -6.69
CA GLU A 385 -12.32 4.68 -5.86
C GLU A 385 -12.10 5.93 -6.71
N LYS A 386 -11.22 5.83 -7.71
CA LYS A 386 -10.97 6.93 -8.66
C LYS A 386 -12.21 7.26 -9.49
N ALA A 387 -12.96 6.25 -9.93
CA ALA A 387 -14.22 6.48 -10.64
C ALA A 387 -15.25 7.21 -9.76
N GLN A 388 -15.32 6.89 -8.46
CA GLN A 388 -16.17 7.61 -7.51
C GLN A 388 -15.68 9.04 -7.24
N GLU A 389 -14.38 9.27 -7.13
CA GLU A 389 -13.83 10.64 -6.99
C GLU A 389 -14.15 11.51 -8.20
N VAL A 390 -14.03 10.96 -9.40
CA VAL A 390 -14.41 11.65 -10.65
C VAL A 390 -15.92 11.84 -10.75
N MET A 391 -16.74 10.92 -10.23
CA MET A 391 -18.20 11.06 -10.24
C MET A 391 -18.76 11.95 -9.12
N ARG A 392 -18.01 12.19 -8.03
CA ARG A 392 -18.32 13.20 -7.00
C ARG A 392 -18.04 14.65 -7.46
N GLN A 393 -17.91 14.87 -8.76
CA GLN A 393 -17.58 16.17 -9.34
C GLN A 393 -18.84 16.99 -9.58
N GLU A 394 -19.23 17.78 -8.58
CA GLU A 394 -19.89 19.07 -8.80
C GLU A 394 -19.08 19.94 -9.80
N ASP A 395 -17.77 19.69 -9.92
CA ASP A 395 -16.88 20.25 -10.94
C ASP A 395 -17.27 19.88 -12.39
N ALA A 396 -17.91 18.73 -12.64
CA ALA A 396 -18.27 18.30 -13.99
C ALA A 396 -19.47 19.09 -14.54
N GLU A 397 -20.41 19.45 -13.67
CA GLU A 397 -21.56 20.30 -14.02
C GLU A 397 -21.16 21.76 -14.20
N GLU A 398 -20.27 22.29 -13.35
CA GLU A 398 -19.69 23.62 -13.54
C GLU A 398 -18.86 23.71 -14.81
N LEU A 399 -18.06 22.68 -15.08
CA LEU A 399 -17.30 22.54 -16.32
C LEU A 399 -18.23 22.46 -17.52
N GLN A 400 -19.31 21.66 -17.44
CA GLN A 400 -20.32 21.60 -18.49
C GLN A 400 -20.95 22.97 -18.75
N LYS A 401 -21.37 23.70 -17.70
CA LYS A 401 -21.91 25.07 -17.81
C LYS A 401 -20.89 26.05 -18.41
N LYS A 402 -19.61 25.94 -18.03
CA LYS A 402 -18.52 26.79 -18.56
C LYS A 402 -18.19 26.49 -20.01
N ILE A 403 -18.16 25.21 -20.40
CA ILE A 403 -17.97 24.78 -21.79
C ILE A 403 -19.18 25.24 -22.64
N MET A 404 -20.41 25.10 -22.13
CA MET A 404 -21.63 25.63 -22.78
C MET A 404 -21.58 27.14 -22.97
N SER A 405 -21.01 27.87 -22.01
CA SER A 405 -20.86 29.33 -22.09
C SER A 405 -19.68 29.81 -22.94
N ALA A 406 -18.89 28.90 -23.53
CA ALA A 406 -17.66 29.18 -24.27
C ALA A 406 -16.57 29.95 -23.50
N LYS A 407 -16.66 30.02 -22.17
CA LYS A 407 -15.72 30.74 -21.28
C LYS A 407 -14.58 29.86 -20.76
N PHE A 408 -14.08 28.94 -21.58
CA PHE A 408 -13.01 28.03 -21.17
C PHE A 408 -11.65 28.76 -21.13
N ASP A 409 -11.09 29.00 -19.95
CA ASP A 409 -9.92 29.88 -19.74
C ASP A 409 -8.60 29.09 -19.50
N PHE A 410 -7.48 29.79 -19.25
CA PHE A 410 -6.20 29.12 -18.95
C PHE A 410 -6.16 28.47 -17.56
N ASN A 411 -6.97 28.93 -16.60
CA ASN A 411 -7.06 28.31 -15.27
C ASN A 411 -7.73 26.94 -15.37
N ASP A 412 -8.81 26.87 -16.13
CA ASP A 412 -9.55 25.64 -16.43
C ASP A 412 -8.66 24.70 -17.27
N PHE A 413 -7.92 25.22 -18.25
CA PHE A 413 -6.92 24.44 -18.99
C PHE A 413 -5.87 23.81 -18.09
N LEU A 414 -5.32 24.58 -17.15
CA LEU A 414 -4.32 24.10 -16.20
C LEU A 414 -4.90 23.06 -15.24
N LYS A 415 -6.11 23.29 -14.70
CA LYS A 415 -6.82 22.32 -13.86
C LYS A 415 -7.03 20.99 -14.58
N GLN A 416 -7.53 21.02 -15.81
CA GLN A 416 -7.75 19.81 -16.62
C GLN A 416 -6.44 19.09 -16.95
N THR A 417 -5.41 19.85 -17.32
CA THR A 417 -4.09 19.28 -17.65
C THR A 417 -3.42 18.67 -16.41
N ARG A 418 -3.56 19.29 -15.23
CA ARG A 418 -3.10 18.74 -13.95
C ARG A 418 -3.90 17.51 -13.54
N ALA A 419 -5.21 17.48 -13.74
CA ALA A 419 -6.04 16.30 -13.47
C ALA A 419 -5.61 15.11 -14.35
N VAL A 420 -5.38 15.34 -15.64
CA VAL A 420 -4.84 14.32 -16.56
C VAL A 420 -3.42 13.89 -16.17
N ALA A 421 -2.58 14.81 -15.68
CA ALA A 421 -1.25 14.49 -15.17
C ALA A 421 -1.27 13.68 -13.86
N GLN A 422 -2.16 14.03 -12.92
CA GLN A 422 -2.38 13.30 -11.65
C GLN A 422 -2.99 11.92 -11.88
N MET A 423 -3.80 11.77 -12.94
CA MET A 423 -4.23 10.45 -13.41
C MET A 423 -3.05 9.55 -13.82
N GLY A 424 -1.85 10.11 -14.08
CA GLY A 424 -0.50 9.58 -13.77
C GLY A 424 -0.16 8.14 -14.18
N SER A 425 -1.04 7.50 -14.93
CA SER A 425 -1.09 6.06 -15.13
C SER A 425 -1.76 5.73 -16.46
N MET A 426 -1.67 6.63 -17.45
CA MET A 426 -1.86 6.21 -18.84
C MET A 426 -0.95 5.03 -19.19
N THR A 427 0.20 4.88 -18.52
CA THR A 427 1.08 3.72 -18.58
C THR A 427 0.38 2.39 -18.22
N ARG A 428 -0.54 2.37 -17.25
CA ARG A 428 -1.25 1.14 -16.86
C ARG A 428 -2.55 0.96 -17.63
N VAL A 429 -3.28 2.04 -17.91
CA VAL A 429 -4.57 1.95 -18.64
C VAL A 429 -4.35 1.62 -20.13
N LEU A 430 -3.35 2.22 -20.80
CA LEU A 430 -3.03 1.87 -22.19
C LEU A 430 -2.38 0.48 -22.32
N GLY A 431 -1.74 -0.01 -21.26
CA GLY A 431 -1.21 -1.39 -21.21
C GLY A 431 -2.30 -2.46 -21.09
N MET A 432 -3.56 -2.08 -20.83
CA MET A 432 -4.69 -2.99 -20.60
C MET A 432 -5.67 -3.05 -21.78
N ILE A 433 -5.48 -2.28 -22.86
CA ILE A 433 -6.29 -2.33 -24.08
C ILE A 433 -5.60 -3.27 -25.08
N PRO A 434 -6.12 -4.48 -25.35
CA PRO A 434 -5.54 -5.36 -26.36
C PRO A 434 -5.67 -4.71 -27.75
N GLY A 435 -4.54 -4.51 -28.43
CA GLY A 435 -4.49 -4.04 -29.83
C GLY A 435 -4.00 -2.60 -30.05
N MET A 436 -3.72 -1.80 -29.01
CA MET A 436 -3.23 -0.42 -29.18
C MET A 436 -1.74 -0.31 -28.85
N GLY A 437 -0.90 -0.74 -29.80
CA GLY A 437 0.55 -0.55 -29.73
C GLY A 437 0.97 0.88 -30.09
N LYS A 438 2.03 1.36 -29.42
CA LYS A 438 2.91 2.51 -29.77
C LYS A 438 2.73 3.81 -28.95
N VAL A 439 2.70 3.74 -27.62
CA VAL A 439 3.19 4.87 -26.81
C VAL A 439 4.36 4.36 -25.96
N THR A 440 5.55 4.88 -26.23
CA THR A 440 6.76 4.47 -25.50
C THR A 440 6.85 5.18 -24.15
N PRO A 441 7.48 4.58 -23.12
CA PRO A 441 7.73 5.25 -21.84
C PRO A 441 8.51 6.57 -21.97
N ALA A 442 9.29 6.74 -23.04
CA ALA A 442 10.00 7.96 -23.35
C ALA A 442 9.05 9.11 -23.75
N GLN A 443 8.05 8.84 -24.59
CA GLN A 443 7.03 9.81 -25.00
C GLN A 443 6.17 10.29 -23.82
N ILE A 444 5.97 9.43 -22.83
CA ILE A 444 5.22 9.76 -21.59
C ILE A 444 6.03 10.73 -20.72
N ARG A 445 7.32 10.47 -20.53
CA ARG A 445 8.22 11.39 -19.79
C ARG A 445 8.37 12.74 -20.50
N GLU A 446 8.33 12.73 -21.82
CA GLU A 446 8.34 13.95 -22.63
C GLU A 446 7.03 14.73 -22.49
N ALA A 447 5.88 14.03 -22.46
CA ALA A 447 4.60 14.64 -22.16
C ALA A 447 4.60 15.31 -20.76
N GLU A 448 5.04 14.62 -19.70
CA GLU A 448 5.13 15.20 -18.35
C GLU A 448 6.02 16.46 -18.28
N LYS A 449 7.15 16.45 -19.00
CA LYS A 449 8.01 17.63 -19.11
C LYS A 449 7.30 18.77 -19.84
N SER A 450 6.56 18.48 -20.91
CA SER A 450 5.79 19.48 -21.64
C SER A 450 4.68 20.10 -20.78
N LEU A 451 4.04 19.32 -19.90
CA LEU A 451 3.02 19.82 -18.96
C LEU A 451 3.61 20.81 -17.96
N LYS A 452 4.76 20.49 -17.36
CA LYS A 452 5.48 21.42 -16.46
C LYS A 452 5.89 22.70 -17.17
N ILE A 453 6.25 22.62 -18.45
CA ILE A 453 6.59 23.80 -19.25
C ILE A 453 5.36 24.69 -19.47
N MET A 454 4.19 24.10 -19.73
CA MET A 454 2.93 24.84 -19.89
C MET A 454 2.47 25.49 -18.59
N GLU A 455 2.60 24.79 -17.47
CA GLU A 455 2.28 25.29 -16.13
C GLU A 455 3.06 26.56 -15.78
N VAL A 456 4.38 26.54 -15.97
CA VAL A 456 5.24 27.71 -15.74
C VAL A 456 4.86 28.90 -16.62
N MET A 457 4.42 28.67 -17.87
CA MET A 457 3.95 29.74 -18.76
C MET A 457 2.63 30.34 -18.29
N ILE A 458 1.69 29.53 -17.78
CA ILE A 458 0.39 29.99 -17.30
C ILE A 458 0.55 30.75 -15.98
N GLU A 459 1.44 30.29 -15.10
CA GLU A 459 1.74 30.97 -13.83
C GLU A 459 2.40 32.34 -14.02
N ALA A 460 3.12 32.57 -15.12
CA ALA A 460 3.68 33.87 -15.48
C ALA A 460 2.65 34.88 -16.06
N MET A 461 1.43 34.44 -16.37
CA MET A 461 0.34 35.31 -16.84
C MET A 461 -0.33 36.05 -15.68
N THR A 462 -0.88 37.22 -15.96
CA THR A 462 -1.75 37.96 -15.03
C THR A 462 -3.14 37.31 -14.94
N PRO A 463 -3.92 37.53 -13.87
CA PRO A 463 -5.26 36.96 -13.74
C PRO A 463 -6.18 37.29 -14.94
N GLU A 464 -6.13 38.52 -15.44
CA GLU A 464 -6.91 38.96 -16.60
C GLU A 464 -6.54 38.21 -17.89
N GLU A 465 -5.25 37.93 -18.09
CA GLU A 465 -4.77 37.17 -19.25
C GLU A 465 -5.11 35.69 -19.15
N ARG A 466 -5.22 35.15 -17.92
CA ARG A 466 -5.65 33.77 -17.70
C ARG A 466 -7.14 33.60 -18.00
N GLU A 467 -7.97 34.53 -17.55
CA GLU A 467 -9.42 34.53 -17.77
C GLU A 467 -9.79 34.84 -19.23
N LYS A 468 -9.03 35.70 -19.91
CA LYS A 468 -9.27 36.11 -21.31
C LYS A 468 -8.08 35.80 -22.22
N PRO A 469 -8.01 34.58 -22.77
CA PRO A 469 -6.96 34.15 -23.69
C PRO A 469 -6.84 34.96 -24.99
N GLU A 470 -7.90 35.67 -25.38
CA GLU A 470 -7.93 36.54 -26.56
C GLU A 470 -6.92 37.70 -26.44
N LEU A 471 -6.71 38.22 -25.22
CA LEU A 471 -5.74 39.29 -24.96
C LEU A 471 -4.31 38.88 -25.31
N LEU A 472 -3.97 37.60 -25.10
CA LEU A 472 -2.66 37.02 -25.46
C LEU A 472 -2.58 36.63 -26.94
N ALA A 473 -3.70 36.38 -27.61
CA ALA A 473 -3.74 36.11 -29.05
C ALA A 473 -3.55 37.40 -29.87
N GLU A 474 -4.13 38.50 -29.42
CA GLU A 474 -4.07 39.79 -30.12
C GLU A 474 -2.79 40.57 -29.84
N SER A 475 -2.27 40.51 -28.61
CA SER A 475 -1.12 41.33 -28.21
C SER A 475 0.22 40.57 -28.26
N PRO A 476 1.11 40.87 -29.23
CA PRO A 476 2.46 40.30 -29.25
C PRO A 476 3.33 40.79 -28.09
N VAL A 477 3.05 41.98 -27.56
CA VAL A 477 3.78 42.56 -26.42
C VAL A 477 3.56 41.73 -25.15
N ARG A 478 2.31 41.31 -24.90
CA ARG A 478 1.97 40.45 -23.76
C ARG A 478 2.62 39.06 -23.87
N ARG A 479 2.66 38.48 -25.07
CA ARG A 479 3.35 37.19 -25.30
C ARG A 479 4.86 37.27 -25.04
N LYS A 480 5.50 38.36 -25.47
CA LYS A 480 6.94 38.59 -25.21
C LYS A 480 7.23 38.73 -23.72
N ARG A 481 6.37 39.43 -22.98
CA ARG A 481 6.49 39.54 -21.52
C ARG A 481 6.35 38.18 -20.84
N VAL A 482 5.28 37.43 -21.12
CA VAL A 482 5.06 36.09 -20.53
C VAL A 482 6.21 35.13 -20.87
N ALA A 483 6.76 35.22 -22.08
CA ALA A 483 7.93 34.45 -22.49
C ALA A 483 9.17 34.80 -21.64
N GLN A 484 9.43 36.08 -21.40
CA GLN A 484 10.53 36.53 -20.54
C GLN A 484 10.35 36.09 -19.08
N ASP A 485 9.15 36.29 -18.53
CA ASP A 485 8.83 35.97 -17.13
C ASP A 485 8.85 34.45 -16.86
N SER A 486 8.52 33.62 -17.86
CA SER A 486 8.56 32.16 -17.77
C SER A 486 9.90 31.53 -18.21
N GLY A 487 10.85 32.34 -18.69
CA GLY A 487 12.12 31.86 -19.26
C GLY A 487 11.94 31.01 -20.52
N LYS A 488 10.90 31.27 -21.32
CA LYS A 488 10.54 30.55 -22.55
C LYS A 488 10.61 31.47 -23.77
N THR A 489 10.40 30.89 -24.95
CA THR A 489 10.37 31.63 -26.21
C THR A 489 8.96 32.09 -26.56
N GLU A 490 8.84 33.21 -27.28
CA GLU A 490 7.54 33.73 -27.77
C GLU A 490 6.80 32.67 -28.62
N LYS A 491 7.53 31.84 -29.38
CA LYS A 491 6.96 30.74 -30.16
C LYS A 491 6.27 29.70 -29.27
N GLN A 492 6.85 29.35 -28.13
CA GLN A 492 6.26 28.38 -27.19
C GLN A 492 4.98 28.95 -26.55
N VAL A 493 4.97 30.24 -26.21
CA VAL A 493 3.76 30.92 -25.70
C VAL A 493 2.68 30.98 -26.77
N SER A 494 3.03 31.29 -28.02
CA SER A 494 2.09 31.30 -29.14
C SER A 494 1.52 29.90 -29.45
N GLN A 495 2.33 28.85 -29.28
CA GLN A 495 1.88 27.46 -29.41
C GLN A 495 0.90 27.07 -28.30
N LEU A 496 1.16 27.47 -27.06
CA LEU A 496 0.24 27.25 -25.93
C LEU A 496 -1.12 27.92 -26.18
N VAL A 497 -1.11 29.17 -26.64
CA VAL A 497 -2.34 29.90 -27.00
C VAL A 497 -3.09 29.16 -28.11
N ALA A 498 -2.40 28.74 -29.18
CA ALA A 498 -3.01 27.99 -30.27
C ALA A 498 -3.60 26.65 -29.81
N GLN A 499 -2.93 25.93 -28.91
CA GLN A 499 -3.41 24.67 -28.34
C GLN A 499 -4.72 24.87 -27.57
N LEU A 500 -4.83 25.95 -26.77
CA LEU A 500 -6.07 26.27 -26.05
C LEU A 500 -7.23 26.53 -27.03
N PHE A 501 -7.01 27.35 -28.07
CA PHE A 501 -8.06 27.66 -29.06
C PHE A 501 -8.45 26.42 -29.89
N GLN A 502 -7.49 25.56 -30.26
CA GLN A 502 -7.78 24.28 -30.90
C GLN A 502 -8.65 23.39 -30.00
N MET A 503 -8.38 23.38 -28.70
CA MET A 503 -9.16 22.61 -27.74
C MET A 503 -10.58 23.17 -27.60
N ARG A 504 -10.75 24.50 -27.53
CA ARG A 504 -12.07 25.17 -27.54
C ARG A 504 -12.90 24.76 -28.77
N VAL A 505 -12.28 24.75 -29.95
CA VAL A 505 -12.95 24.34 -31.20
C VAL A 505 -13.35 22.87 -31.17
N ARG A 506 -12.45 21.99 -30.72
CA ARG A 506 -12.76 20.56 -30.58
C ARG A 506 -13.88 20.31 -29.59
N MET A 507 -13.85 20.94 -28.42
CA MET A 507 -14.90 20.80 -27.40
C MET A 507 -16.25 21.30 -27.89
N LYS A 508 -16.29 22.43 -28.61
CA LYS A 508 -17.51 22.94 -29.24
C LYS A 508 -18.09 21.96 -30.26
N ASN A 509 -17.25 21.35 -31.10
CA ASN A 509 -17.68 20.37 -32.10
C ASN A 509 -18.16 19.07 -31.45
N LEU A 510 -17.52 18.63 -30.37
CA LEU A 510 -17.89 17.40 -29.64
C LEU A 510 -19.23 17.56 -28.92
N MET A 511 -19.51 18.75 -28.37
CA MET A 511 -20.82 19.08 -27.78
C MET A 511 -21.94 19.18 -28.82
N GLY A 512 -21.67 19.76 -29.99
CA GLY A 512 -22.65 19.81 -31.08
C GLY A 512 -23.11 18.43 -31.58
N VAL A 513 -22.30 17.39 -31.36
CA VAL A 513 -22.63 15.99 -31.66
C VAL A 513 -23.42 15.32 -30.54
N MET A 514 -23.19 15.69 -29.26
CA MET A 514 -23.96 15.17 -28.11
C MET A 514 -25.36 15.78 -27.98
N GLU A 515 -25.60 16.97 -28.53
CA GLU A 515 -26.89 17.70 -28.42
C GLU A 515 -27.91 17.38 -29.55
N GLY A 516 -27.64 16.36 -30.38
CA GLY A 516 -28.63 15.84 -31.34
C GLY A 516 -28.75 16.60 -32.67
N GLY A 517 -27.68 17.25 -33.15
CA GLY A 517 -27.65 17.92 -34.46
C GLY A 517 -26.86 17.14 -35.51
N SER A 518 -27.43 16.96 -36.71
CA SER A 518 -26.78 16.34 -37.87
C SER A 518 -25.45 17.01 -38.25
N ILE A 519 -24.43 16.19 -38.49
CA ILE A 519 -23.09 16.57 -38.97
C ILE A 519 -23.20 17.34 -40.31
N PRO A 520 -22.61 18.55 -40.46
CA PRO A 520 -22.25 19.04 -41.79
C PRO A 520 -21.11 18.18 -42.31
N ALA A 521 -21.37 17.45 -43.41
CA ALA A 521 -20.55 16.45 -44.05
C ALA A 521 -19.02 16.58 -43.83
N LEU A 522 -18.43 15.51 -43.28
CA LEU A 522 -16.99 15.28 -43.13
C LEU A 522 -16.20 15.27 -44.46
N SER A 523 -16.85 15.44 -45.60
CA SER A 523 -16.20 15.52 -46.92
C SER A 523 -15.37 16.80 -47.10
N ASN A 524 -15.78 17.92 -46.50
CA ASN A 524 -15.16 19.22 -46.77
C ASN A 524 -13.90 19.49 -45.93
N LEU A 525 -13.69 18.73 -44.85
CA LEU A 525 -12.49 18.88 -44.00
C LEU A 525 -11.28 18.12 -44.58
N GLU A 526 -11.53 17.00 -45.27
CA GLU A 526 -10.48 16.21 -45.90
C GLU A 526 -9.92 16.89 -47.18
N GLU A 527 -10.77 17.61 -47.91
CA GLU A 527 -10.35 18.45 -49.05
C GLU A 527 -9.56 19.70 -48.59
N ALA A 528 -9.96 20.33 -47.48
CA ALA A 528 -9.26 21.49 -46.94
C ALA A 528 -7.84 21.14 -46.43
N LEU A 529 -7.68 19.96 -45.81
CA LEU A 529 -6.38 19.48 -45.32
C LEU A 529 -5.43 19.04 -46.45
N LYS A 530 -5.96 18.57 -47.59
CA LYS A 530 -5.16 18.24 -48.78
C LYS A 530 -4.73 19.47 -49.58
N ALA A 531 -5.50 20.56 -49.52
CA ALA A 531 -5.19 21.81 -50.23
C ALA A 531 -4.04 22.61 -49.59
N GLU A 532 -3.83 22.52 -48.27
CA GLU A 532 -2.74 23.24 -47.58
C GLU A 532 -1.35 22.59 -47.74
N GLN A 533 -1.26 21.35 -48.21
CA GLN A 533 0.03 20.65 -48.40
C GLN A 533 0.74 20.98 -49.74
N LYS A 534 0.14 21.79 -50.63
CA LYS A 534 0.79 22.21 -51.88
C LYS A 534 0.68 23.72 -52.14
N ALA A 535 1.40 24.53 -51.36
CA ALA A 535 1.94 25.80 -51.85
C ALA A 535 3.05 26.34 -50.94
N PRO A 536 4.26 26.65 -51.44
CA PRO A 536 5.20 27.50 -50.73
C PRO A 536 4.76 28.98 -50.81
N PRO A 537 5.14 29.82 -49.82
CA PRO A 537 4.57 31.15 -49.67
C PRO A 537 5.20 32.15 -50.65
N GLY A 538 4.38 32.76 -51.51
CA GLY A 538 4.82 33.88 -52.33
C GLY A 538 3.88 34.23 -53.47
N THR A 539 3.52 35.51 -53.55
CA THR A 539 2.76 36.20 -54.63
C THR A 539 1.23 36.08 -54.57
N ALA A 540 0.64 37.11 -53.98
CA ALA A 540 -0.77 37.45 -54.11
C ALA A 540 -1.12 37.76 -55.59
N ARG A 541 -2.26 37.27 -56.07
CA ARG A 541 -2.95 37.91 -57.20
C ARG A 541 -4.48 37.84 -57.03
N LYS A 542 -5.06 39.02 -56.79
CA LYS A 542 -6.49 39.34 -56.86
C LYS A 542 -7.14 38.67 -58.07
N LYS A 543 -8.26 37.95 -57.88
CA LYS A 543 -9.19 37.64 -58.98
C LYS A 543 -10.61 38.07 -58.62
N ARG A 544 -11.15 38.92 -59.50
CA ARG A 544 -12.46 39.58 -59.44
C ARG A 544 -13.61 38.57 -59.51
N ARG A 545 -14.71 38.89 -58.84
CA ARG A 545 -16.06 38.36 -59.09
C ARG A 545 -16.49 38.70 -60.52
N SER A 546 -17.04 37.72 -61.24
CA SER A 546 -17.94 37.95 -62.36
C SER A 546 -19.04 36.88 -62.36
N GLU A 547 -20.25 37.35 -62.63
CA GLU A 547 -21.54 36.68 -62.47
C GLU A 547 -21.82 35.57 -63.49
N SER A 548 -22.82 34.79 -63.12
CA SER A 548 -23.52 33.75 -63.87
C SER A 548 -24.10 34.20 -65.20
N ARG A 549 -23.96 33.36 -66.24
CA ARG A 549 -24.86 33.37 -67.41
C ARG A 549 -25.16 31.94 -67.89
N LYS A 550 -26.46 31.65 -68.00
CA LYS A 550 -27.10 30.44 -68.53
C LYS A 550 -26.90 30.28 -70.05
N GLN A 551 -26.90 29.03 -70.54
CA GLN A 551 -27.61 28.45 -71.72
C GLN A 551 -26.82 27.23 -72.26
N PHE A 552 -27.36 26.01 -72.26
CA PHE A 552 -28.32 25.35 -73.18
C PHE A 552 -27.65 24.63 -74.37
N ALA A 553 -27.89 23.31 -74.46
CA ALA A 553 -27.95 22.40 -75.62
C ALA A 553 -27.68 20.96 -75.09
N ASP A 554 -28.71 20.13 -74.90
CA ASP A 554 -29.21 19.11 -75.86
C ASP A 554 -28.19 18.02 -76.18
N SER A 555 -28.49 16.74 -76.36
CA SER A 555 -29.59 15.79 -76.13
C SER A 555 -29.16 14.53 -76.91
N THR A 556 -29.48 13.31 -76.44
CA THR A 556 -29.57 11.99 -77.14
C THR A 556 -28.82 10.90 -76.37
N SER A 557 -29.26 9.64 -76.23
CA SER A 557 -30.55 8.94 -76.37
C SER A 557 -30.21 7.49 -75.97
N ALA A 558 -30.83 6.93 -74.94
CA ALA A 558 -30.68 5.52 -74.58
C ALA A 558 -31.96 4.74 -74.92
N ARG A 559 -31.83 3.74 -75.81
CA ARG A 559 -32.89 2.80 -76.20
C ARG A 559 -33.15 1.77 -75.08
N PRO A 560 -34.39 1.29 -74.89
CA PRO A 560 -34.71 0.20 -73.98
C PRO A 560 -34.70 -1.18 -74.69
N SER A 561 -34.50 -2.24 -73.91
CA SER A 561 -34.50 -3.65 -74.30
C SER A 561 -35.92 -4.25 -74.42
N PRO A 562 -36.16 -5.26 -75.29
CA PRO A 562 -37.45 -5.91 -75.41
C PRO A 562 -37.55 -7.25 -74.65
N ARG A 563 -38.78 -7.58 -74.23
CA ARG A 563 -39.24 -8.85 -73.64
C ARG A 563 -39.60 -9.89 -74.72
N GLY A 564 -39.46 -11.18 -74.38
CA GLY A 564 -40.54 -12.17 -74.63
C GLY A 564 -40.18 -13.54 -75.23
N PHE A 565 -40.69 -14.60 -74.58
CA PHE A 565 -40.95 -16.00 -75.01
C PHE A 565 -39.73 -16.88 -75.37
N GLY A 566 -39.60 -18.17 -75.02
CA GLY A 566 -40.50 -19.19 -74.47
C GLY A 566 -40.23 -20.54 -75.18
N THR A 567 -40.27 -21.66 -74.43
CA THR A 567 -40.40 -23.10 -74.83
C THR A 567 -39.16 -24.00 -75.00
N LYS A 568 -39.22 -25.15 -74.26
CA LYS A 568 -38.90 -26.58 -74.57
C LYS A 568 -37.55 -26.86 -75.28
N THR A 569 -36.67 -27.70 -74.76
CA THR A 569 -36.78 -29.12 -74.31
C THR A 569 -35.62 -29.48 -73.40
#